data_AF-A0A7V9VD46-F1
#
_entry.id   AF-A0A7V9VD46-F1
#
_cell.length_a   1.000
_cell.length_b   1.000
_cell.length_c   1.000
_cell.angle_alpha   90.00
_cell.angle_beta   90.00
_cell.angle_gamma   90.00
#
_symmetry.space_group_name_H-M   'P 1'
#
loop_
_entity.id
_entity.type
_entity.pdbx_description
1 polymer ?
#
loop_
_entity_poly.entity_id
_entity_poly.type
_entity_poly.pdbx_seq_one_letter_code
_entity_poly.pdbx_strand_id
1 'polypeptide(L)'
;MEPHRPSDPVEGALPSPRVGLSRRRLIARFAAVGFAAPAIATILASRPDLVALAQDATPAATPDPLAALVQTYGKDPRLIPYGTTNFGTPLGLIDGLIVPNELFFVRNNGPVAEIDPAAYRLTVSGLVDTPLELTLADLQTMPNTTMVAFLECSGDSRSRYQPQAEGTQWGNTGIGNAEWVGTSLKHVMAMAGVQDGAIDIVCQGGDFEEMQRGLPVGMAYEDDVMVVWQMNGEPLPALHGGPVRLLVPRWGGIASTKWLTSLEVIDTQFAGPFNSESYVIIDENEFVVRPVEEWPVKSVITRPEPDAQLTAGPNTVMGFAWSGYGGITRVEVSTDGGATYADAPIVEEAGPRSWVRFEVAWDAPAGPAALRSRAYDESGLVQPDTVPWNAKGYLMNAVYE
;
A
#
# COMPACT_ATOMS: atom_id res chain seq x y z
N MET A 1 9.77 -50.31 -48.50
CA MET A 1 10.95 -49.47 -48.75
C MET A 1 10.46 -48.38 -49.69
N GLU A 2 10.48 -47.13 -49.21
CA GLU A 2 10.17 -45.87 -49.91
C GLU A 2 8.70 -45.56 -50.33
N PRO A 3 8.30 -44.28 -50.46
CA PRO A 3 7.81 -43.48 -49.33
C PRO A 3 6.42 -42.84 -49.56
N HIS A 4 5.72 -42.55 -48.47
CA HIS A 4 4.42 -41.89 -48.47
C HIS A 4 4.58 -40.36 -48.56
N ARG A 5 3.94 -39.73 -49.55
CA ARG A 5 3.81 -38.27 -49.69
C ARG A 5 2.74 -37.70 -48.73
N PRO A 6 2.84 -36.41 -48.36
CA PRO A 6 2.04 -35.78 -47.32
C PRO A 6 0.67 -35.32 -47.84
N SER A 7 -0.33 -35.33 -46.97
CA SER A 7 -1.62 -34.66 -47.16
C SER A 7 -1.74 -33.46 -46.21
N ASP A 8 -2.10 -32.32 -46.78
CA ASP A 8 -2.33 -31.02 -46.13
C ASP A 8 -3.43 -31.04 -45.04
N PRO A 9 -3.45 -30.04 -44.14
CA PRO A 9 -4.21 -30.11 -42.90
C PRO A 9 -5.70 -29.82 -43.08
N VAL A 10 -6.52 -30.57 -42.35
CA VAL A 10 -7.97 -30.36 -42.25
C VAL A 10 -8.25 -29.21 -41.30
N GLU A 11 -8.85 -28.18 -41.86
CA GLU A 11 -9.44 -27.00 -41.24
C GLU A 11 -10.65 -27.41 -40.37
N GLY A 12 -10.68 -26.96 -39.12
CA GLY A 12 -11.74 -27.33 -38.16
C GLY A 12 -11.71 -26.54 -36.87
N ALA A 13 -11.81 -25.21 -36.95
CA ALA A 13 -12.07 -24.36 -35.80
C ALA A 13 -13.59 -24.16 -35.62
N LEU A 14 -14.13 -24.55 -34.46
CA LEU A 14 -15.49 -24.22 -34.04
C LEU A 14 -15.58 -22.74 -33.63
N PRO A 15 -16.64 -22.00 -33.99
CA PRO A 15 -16.75 -20.58 -33.71
C PRO A 15 -17.05 -20.30 -32.23
N SER A 16 -16.24 -19.44 -31.62
CA SER A 16 -16.51 -18.82 -30.32
C SER A 16 -17.60 -17.73 -30.45
N PRO A 17 -18.57 -17.65 -29.52
CA PRO A 17 -19.63 -16.65 -29.60
C PRO A 17 -19.09 -15.25 -29.25
N ARG A 18 -19.10 -14.35 -30.23
CA ARG A 18 -18.92 -12.91 -30.02
C ARG A 18 -20.17 -12.36 -29.35
N VAL A 19 -20.13 -12.12 -28.04
CA VAL A 19 -21.16 -11.36 -27.33
C VAL A 19 -20.94 -9.87 -27.62
N GLY A 20 -21.76 -9.31 -28.50
CA GLY A 20 -21.83 -7.87 -28.73
C GLY A 20 -22.51 -7.18 -27.56
N LEU A 21 -21.78 -6.31 -26.85
CA LEU A 21 -22.33 -5.49 -25.78
C LEU A 21 -23.24 -4.39 -26.39
N SER A 22 -24.54 -4.54 -26.14
CA SER A 22 -25.58 -3.56 -26.44
C SER A 22 -25.34 -2.24 -25.68
N ARG A 23 -25.27 -1.13 -26.44
CA ARG A 23 -24.96 0.26 -26.02
C ARG A 23 -25.95 0.89 -25.01
N ARG A 24 -26.82 0.14 -24.34
CA ARG A 24 -27.90 0.69 -23.49
C ARG A 24 -27.81 0.39 -21.98
N ARG A 25 -26.69 -0.12 -21.47
CA ARG A 25 -26.51 -0.34 -20.01
C ARG A 25 -25.34 0.40 -19.36
N LEU A 26 -24.71 1.35 -20.06
CA LEU A 26 -23.52 2.07 -19.55
C LEU A 26 -23.80 3.42 -18.83
N ILE A 27 -25.06 3.72 -18.48
CA ILE A 27 -25.43 5.06 -17.95
C ILE A 27 -25.76 5.07 -16.45
N ALA A 28 -25.73 3.93 -15.74
CA ALA A 28 -26.12 3.90 -14.32
C ALA A 28 -24.97 3.75 -13.31
N ARG A 29 -23.68 3.85 -13.69
CA ARG A 29 -22.55 3.64 -12.76
C ARG A 29 -21.40 4.66 -12.84
N PHE A 30 -21.67 5.91 -13.23
CA PHE A 30 -20.61 6.93 -13.36
C PHE A 30 -20.62 8.06 -12.30
N ALA A 31 -21.34 7.90 -11.17
CA ALA A 31 -21.41 8.95 -10.14
C ALA A 31 -20.47 8.76 -8.93
N ALA A 32 -19.62 7.71 -8.89
CA ALA A 32 -18.83 7.39 -7.69
C ALA A 32 -17.31 7.33 -7.89
N VAL A 33 -16.78 7.75 -9.05
CA VAL A 33 -15.33 7.75 -9.29
C VAL A 33 -14.91 9.14 -9.78
N GLY A 34 -14.14 9.84 -8.95
CA GLY A 34 -13.68 11.20 -9.18
C GLY A 34 -12.84 11.34 -10.45
N PHE A 35 -13.48 11.74 -11.55
CA PHE A 35 -12.82 12.27 -12.74
C PHE A 35 -13.03 13.78 -12.85
N ALA A 36 -12.04 14.44 -13.45
CA ALA A 36 -11.94 15.89 -13.62
C ALA A 36 -13.15 16.54 -14.32
N ALA A 37 -13.29 17.85 -14.11
CA ALA A 37 -14.40 18.71 -14.52
C ALA A 37 -14.92 18.68 -15.99
N PRO A 38 -14.21 18.22 -17.05
CA PRO A 38 -14.74 18.38 -18.42
C PRO A 38 -15.99 17.54 -18.74
N ALA A 39 -16.27 16.47 -18.01
CA ALA A 39 -17.39 15.57 -18.30
C ALA A 39 -18.78 16.15 -17.94
N ILE A 40 -18.83 17.17 -17.07
CA ILE A 40 -20.09 17.82 -16.66
C ILE A 40 -20.58 18.80 -17.74
N ALA A 41 -19.66 19.42 -18.48
CA ALA A 41 -20.00 20.45 -19.47
C ALA A 41 -20.80 19.90 -20.68
N THR A 42 -20.59 18.64 -21.05
CA THR A 42 -21.22 18.05 -22.24
C THR A 42 -22.71 17.71 -22.02
N ILE A 43 -23.13 17.49 -20.77
CA ILE A 43 -24.53 17.16 -20.43
C ILE A 43 -25.39 18.44 -20.42
N LEU A 44 -24.85 19.56 -19.93
CA LEU A 44 -25.57 20.84 -19.83
C LEU A 44 -25.83 21.54 -21.18
N ALA A 45 -25.06 21.24 -22.23
CA ALA A 45 -25.21 21.86 -23.55
C ALA A 45 -26.46 21.42 -24.35
N SER A 46 -27.23 20.44 -23.84
CA SER A 46 -28.34 19.81 -24.57
C SER A 46 -29.75 20.09 -24.03
N ARG A 47 -29.89 20.91 -22.98
CA ARG A 47 -31.18 21.17 -22.29
C ARG A 47 -31.29 22.62 -21.77
N PRO A 48 -31.75 23.58 -22.60
CA PRO A 48 -31.87 25.00 -22.20
C PRO A 48 -32.87 25.23 -21.05
N ASP A 49 -33.77 24.28 -20.80
CA ASP A 49 -34.76 24.21 -19.72
C ASP A 49 -34.15 23.96 -18.32
N LEU A 50 -32.94 23.38 -18.23
CA LEU A 50 -32.25 23.14 -16.96
C LEU A 50 -31.28 24.28 -16.58
N VAL A 51 -30.97 25.18 -17.52
CA VAL A 51 -30.06 26.32 -17.31
C VAL A 51 -30.67 27.34 -16.36
N ALA A 52 -31.99 27.53 -16.39
CA ALA A 52 -32.68 28.51 -15.55
C ALA A 52 -32.83 28.07 -14.07
N LEU A 53 -32.80 26.76 -13.79
CA LEU A 53 -32.82 26.21 -12.43
C LEU A 53 -31.43 26.04 -11.82
N ALA A 54 -30.37 26.12 -12.64
CA ALA A 54 -28.99 26.03 -12.20
C ALA A 54 -28.39 27.39 -11.78
N GLN A 55 -29.08 28.51 -12.04
CA GLN A 55 -28.58 29.86 -11.74
C GLN A 55 -28.76 30.30 -10.28
N ASP A 56 -29.59 29.61 -9.49
CA ASP A 56 -29.80 29.91 -8.06
C ASP A 56 -29.20 28.86 -7.10
N ALA A 57 -28.54 27.83 -7.63
CA ALA A 57 -27.73 26.94 -6.82
C ALA A 57 -26.28 27.41 -6.89
N THR A 58 -25.86 28.25 -5.94
CA THR A 58 -24.44 28.35 -5.64
C THR A 58 -23.96 26.92 -5.38
N PRO A 59 -22.96 26.39 -6.10
CA PRO A 59 -22.42 25.09 -5.75
C PRO A 59 -21.95 25.21 -4.30
N ALA A 60 -22.60 24.50 -3.38
CA ALA A 60 -22.07 24.35 -2.04
C ALA A 60 -20.64 23.81 -2.24
N ALA A 61 -19.65 24.56 -1.77
CA ALA A 61 -18.26 24.16 -1.92
C ALA A 61 -18.14 22.73 -1.39
N THR A 62 -17.65 21.82 -2.22
CA THR A 62 -17.34 20.47 -1.76
C THR A 62 -16.36 20.62 -0.59
N PRO A 63 -16.66 20.06 0.60
CA PRO A 63 -15.78 20.21 1.75
C PRO A 63 -14.36 19.81 1.37
N ASP A 64 -13.37 20.58 1.85
CA ASP A 64 -11.96 20.20 1.72
C ASP A 64 -11.79 18.78 2.30
N PRO A 65 -11.36 17.79 1.50
CA PRO A 65 -11.23 16.41 1.96
C PRO A 65 -10.32 16.28 3.17
N LEU A 66 -9.27 17.11 3.27
CA LEU A 66 -8.38 17.12 4.43
C LEU A 66 -9.11 17.66 5.66
N ALA A 67 -9.83 18.78 5.53
CA ALA A 67 -10.62 19.33 6.63
C ALA A 67 -11.68 18.34 7.14
N ALA A 68 -12.34 17.61 6.23
CA ALA A 68 -13.29 16.57 6.61
C ALA A 68 -12.61 15.43 7.38
N LEU A 69 -11.44 14.98 6.94
CA LEU A 69 -10.68 13.92 7.59
C LEU A 69 -10.14 14.34 8.98
N VAL A 70 -9.69 15.59 9.13
CA VAL A 70 -9.33 16.20 10.42
C VAL A 70 -10.54 16.22 11.36
N GLN A 71 -11.69 16.70 10.86
CA GLN A 71 -12.90 16.85 11.67
C GLN A 71 -13.50 15.51 12.10
N THR A 72 -13.57 14.54 11.20
CA THR A 72 -14.23 13.25 11.44
C THR A 72 -13.33 12.26 12.16
N TYR A 73 -12.04 12.24 11.84
CA TYR A 73 -11.12 11.19 12.31
C TYR A 73 -9.95 11.71 13.15
N GLY A 74 -9.91 12.99 13.50
CA GLY A 74 -8.89 13.56 14.38
C GLY A 74 -7.49 13.56 13.79
N LYS A 75 -7.38 13.54 12.46
CA LYS A 75 -6.11 13.50 11.74
C LYS A 75 -5.44 14.87 11.70
N ASP A 76 -4.14 14.92 11.44
CA ASP A 76 -3.38 16.18 11.44
C ASP A 76 -3.56 16.93 10.10
N PRO A 77 -3.79 18.26 10.12
CA PRO A 77 -3.94 19.06 8.89
C PRO A 77 -2.65 19.23 8.09
N ARG A 78 -1.50 18.74 8.55
CA ARG A 78 -0.22 18.74 7.82
C ARG A 78 -0.01 17.49 6.97
N LEU A 79 -0.98 16.56 6.94
CA LEU A 79 -0.97 15.44 6.00
C LEU A 79 -0.95 15.93 4.55
N ILE A 80 -0.23 15.22 3.69
CA ILE A 80 -0.03 15.62 2.29
C ILE A 80 -1.17 15.03 1.44
N PRO A 81 -2.04 15.85 0.83
CA PRO A 81 -3.20 15.32 0.10
C PRO A 81 -2.82 14.74 -1.28
N TYR A 82 -3.36 13.56 -1.59
CA TYR A 82 -3.23 12.87 -2.88
C TYR A 82 -4.60 12.54 -3.49
N GLY A 83 -5.51 13.50 -3.44
CA GLY A 83 -6.89 13.37 -3.90
C GLY A 83 -7.89 13.49 -2.74
N THR A 84 -8.99 12.76 -2.82
CA THR A 84 -10.10 12.88 -1.86
C THR A 84 -9.99 11.93 -0.67
N THR A 85 -9.36 10.77 -0.84
CA THR A 85 -9.35 9.71 0.17
C THR A 85 -7.95 9.23 0.55
N ASN A 86 -6.90 9.83 -0.03
CA ASN A 86 -5.52 9.38 0.15
C ASN A 86 -4.64 10.54 0.62
N PHE A 87 -3.83 10.29 1.64
CA PHE A 87 -3.03 11.30 2.33
C PHE A 87 -1.69 10.70 2.75
N GLY A 88 -0.58 11.40 2.50
CA GLY A 88 0.77 10.97 2.86
C GLY A 88 1.24 11.53 4.20
N THR A 89 2.11 10.78 4.86
CA THR A 89 2.82 11.21 6.05
C THR A 89 3.88 12.26 5.69
N PRO A 90 3.86 13.45 6.33
CA PRO A 90 4.93 14.43 6.19
C PRO A 90 6.16 13.96 6.99
N LEU A 91 7.01 13.13 6.38
CA LEU A 91 8.13 12.47 7.07
C LEU A 91 9.11 13.45 7.74
N GLY A 92 9.22 14.69 7.25
CA GLY A 92 10.00 15.76 7.87
C GLY A 92 9.51 16.15 9.27
N LEU A 93 8.31 15.74 9.70
CA LEU A 93 7.77 15.97 11.04
C LEU A 93 8.01 14.80 12.02
N ILE A 94 8.62 13.71 11.56
CA ILE A 94 8.79 12.49 12.36
C ILE A 94 10.20 12.47 12.97
N ASP A 95 10.28 12.48 14.30
CA ASP A 95 11.56 12.55 15.03
C ASP A 95 12.11 11.18 15.43
N GLY A 96 11.26 10.19 15.69
CA GLY A 96 11.64 8.85 16.14
C GLY A 96 11.12 7.75 15.20
N LEU A 97 11.12 6.50 15.68
CA LEU A 97 10.65 5.38 14.88
C LEU A 97 9.14 5.32 14.69
N ILE A 98 8.34 5.86 15.60
CA ILE A 98 6.87 5.72 15.56
C ILE A 98 6.23 6.95 14.93
N VAL A 99 5.45 6.75 13.88
CA VAL A 99 4.60 7.77 13.28
C VAL A 99 3.30 7.86 14.09
N PRO A 100 2.96 9.04 14.65
CA PRO A 100 1.70 9.24 15.37
C PRO A 100 0.47 8.90 14.51
N ASN A 101 -0.59 8.38 15.13
CA ASN A 101 -1.79 7.91 14.43
C ASN A 101 -2.42 9.00 13.55
N GLU A 102 -2.38 10.25 14.00
CA GLU A 102 -2.86 11.45 13.33
C GLU A 102 -2.03 11.86 12.10
N LEU A 103 -0.75 11.47 12.05
CA LEU A 103 0.18 11.72 10.93
C LEU A 103 0.42 10.49 10.04
N PHE A 104 -0.05 9.30 10.44
CA PHE A 104 0.09 8.07 9.65
C PHE A 104 -0.69 8.16 8.33
N PHE A 105 -0.06 7.78 7.21
CA PHE A 105 -0.63 7.89 5.88
C PHE A 105 -1.97 7.14 5.75
N VAL A 106 -2.83 7.61 4.86
CA VAL A 106 -4.14 6.99 4.57
C VAL A 106 -4.17 6.60 3.11
N ARG A 107 -4.44 5.31 2.84
CA ARG A 107 -4.75 4.80 1.50
C ARG A 107 -6.06 4.01 1.56
N ASN A 108 -7.06 4.46 0.79
CA ASN A 108 -8.37 3.83 0.68
C ASN A 108 -8.74 3.60 -0.79
N ASN A 109 -9.12 2.37 -1.15
CA ASN A 109 -9.69 2.06 -2.46
C ASN A 109 -11.18 2.40 -2.52
N GLY A 110 -11.89 2.19 -1.41
CA GLY A 110 -13.31 2.46 -1.26
C GLY A 110 -13.62 3.35 -0.06
N PRO A 111 -14.89 3.39 0.38
CA PRO A 111 -15.30 4.11 1.57
C PRO A 111 -14.67 3.52 2.84
N VAL A 112 -14.66 4.29 3.92
CA VAL A 112 -14.31 3.79 5.25
C VAL A 112 -15.44 2.91 5.75
N ALA A 113 -15.13 1.69 6.19
CA ALA A 113 -16.11 0.85 6.86
C ALA A 113 -16.17 1.22 8.35
N GLU A 114 -17.33 1.68 8.81
CA GLU A 114 -17.60 1.95 10.22
C GLU A 114 -18.18 0.68 10.85
N ILE A 115 -17.36 -0.08 11.56
CA ILE A 115 -17.76 -1.34 12.21
C ILE A 115 -17.78 -1.14 13.72
N ASP A 116 -18.93 -1.39 14.35
CA ASP A 116 -19.06 -1.40 15.80
C ASP A 116 -18.18 -2.54 16.39
N PRO A 117 -17.20 -2.23 17.26
CA PRO A 117 -16.35 -3.24 17.89
C PRO A 117 -17.12 -4.34 18.62
N ALA A 118 -18.30 -4.06 19.18
CA ALA A 118 -19.11 -5.05 19.88
C ALA A 118 -19.83 -6.03 18.92
N ALA A 119 -20.17 -5.54 17.72
CA ALA A 119 -20.82 -6.34 16.68
C ALA A 119 -19.82 -7.03 15.74
N TYR A 120 -18.53 -6.68 15.81
CA TYR A 120 -17.49 -7.24 14.96
C TYR A 120 -17.42 -8.77 15.03
N ARG A 121 -17.28 -9.40 13.86
CA ARG A 121 -17.02 -10.83 13.69
C ARG A 121 -15.97 -11.02 12.60
N LEU A 122 -15.03 -11.92 12.85
CA LEU A 122 -14.11 -12.47 11.86
C LEU A 122 -14.53 -13.91 11.53
N THR A 123 -14.87 -14.17 10.28
CA THR A 123 -15.17 -15.51 9.80
C THR A 123 -13.91 -16.18 9.27
N VAL A 124 -13.65 -17.43 9.68
CA VAL A 124 -12.63 -18.30 9.08
C VAL A 124 -13.33 -19.50 8.49
N SER A 125 -13.15 -19.74 7.19
CA SER A 125 -13.92 -20.72 6.43
C SER A 125 -13.10 -21.38 5.31
N GLY A 126 -13.77 -22.17 4.48
CA GLY A 126 -13.17 -22.85 3.33
C GLY A 126 -12.54 -24.18 3.73
N LEU A 127 -11.32 -24.41 3.27
CA LEU A 127 -10.58 -25.66 3.44
C LEU A 127 -9.93 -25.77 4.84
N VAL A 128 -10.79 -25.84 5.85
CA VAL A 128 -10.43 -25.95 7.28
C VAL A 128 -11.24 -27.05 7.97
N ASP A 129 -10.71 -27.66 9.02
CA ASP A 129 -11.38 -28.70 9.81
C ASP A 129 -12.53 -28.13 10.64
N THR A 130 -12.32 -26.94 11.22
CA THR A 130 -13.26 -26.25 12.10
C THR A 130 -13.43 -24.80 11.65
N PRO A 131 -14.52 -24.46 10.92
CA PRO A 131 -14.86 -23.07 10.65
C PRO A 131 -15.03 -22.27 11.94
N LEU A 132 -14.52 -21.04 11.96
CA LEU A 132 -14.55 -20.17 13.13
C LEU A 132 -15.38 -18.90 12.86
N GLU A 133 -16.04 -18.41 13.88
CA GLU A 133 -16.58 -17.04 13.93
C GLU A 133 -16.07 -16.41 15.23
N LEU A 134 -15.12 -15.47 15.11
CA LEU A 134 -14.40 -14.89 16.24
C LEU A 134 -14.86 -13.46 16.49
N THR A 135 -15.20 -13.14 17.73
CA THR A 135 -15.44 -11.75 18.16
C THR A 135 -14.12 -11.01 18.38
N LEU A 136 -14.18 -9.68 18.49
CA LEU A 136 -13.00 -8.90 18.91
C LEU A 136 -12.48 -9.34 20.28
N ALA A 137 -13.38 -9.68 21.22
CA ALA A 137 -13.01 -10.16 22.54
C ALA A 137 -12.29 -11.51 22.47
N ASP A 138 -12.74 -12.43 21.61
CA ASP A 138 -12.06 -13.72 21.40
C ASP A 138 -10.63 -13.50 20.92
N LEU A 139 -10.44 -12.66 19.90
CA LEU A 139 -9.11 -12.30 19.37
C LEU A 139 -8.20 -11.72 20.46
N GLN A 140 -8.73 -10.83 21.30
CA GLN A 140 -7.97 -10.19 22.39
C GLN A 140 -7.56 -11.15 23.52
N THR A 141 -8.29 -12.26 23.69
CA THR A 141 -7.96 -13.29 24.69
C THR A 141 -6.92 -14.31 24.21
N MET A 142 -6.66 -14.36 22.91
CA MET A 142 -5.62 -15.22 22.32
C MET A 142 -4.21 -14.75 22.74
N PRO A 143 -3.19 -15.62 22.64
CA PRO A 143 -1.81 -15.20 22.74
C PRO A 143 -1.54 -14.05 21.75
N ASN A 144 -1.26 -12.87 22.29
CA ASN A 144 -0.99 -11.67 21.52
C ASN A 144 0.47 -11.25 21.65
N THR A 145 0.94 -10.53 20.64
CA THR A 145 2.28 -9.97 20.58
C THR A 145 2.20 -8.51 20.17
N THR A 146 3.26 -7.78 20.51
CA THR A 146 3.47 -6.40 20.09
C THR A 146 4.65 -6.37 19.12
N MET A 147 4.49 -5.71 17.98
CA MET A 147 5.54 -5.60 16.97
C MET A 147 5.57 -4.19 16.38
N VAL A 148 6.75 -3.59 16.33
CA VAL A 148 6.98 -2.37 15.56
C VAL A 148 7.27 -2.76 14.11
N ALA A 149 6.44 -2.30 13.18
CA ALA A 149 6.60 -2.61 11.76
C ALA A 149 6.18 -1.46 10.85
N PHE A 150 6.91 -1.32 9.75
CA PHE A 150 6.55 -0.38 8.70
C PHE A 150 5.41 -0.94 7.85
N LEU A 151 4.58 -0.05 7.35
CA LEU A 151 3.58 -0.33 6.34
C LEU A 151 3.76 0.69 5.22
N GLU A 152 3.99 0.21 4.00
CA GLU A 152 4.23 1.06 2.84
C GLU A 152 3.29 0.70 1.70
N CYS A 153 2.57 1.70 1.19
CA CYS A 153 1.71 1.59 0.01
C CYS A 153 2.54 1.14 -1.18
N SER A 154 2.16 0.05 -1.88
CA SER A 154 2.88 -0.46 -3.06
C SER A 154 3.25 0.58 -4.12
N GLY A 155 2.46 1.67 -4.22
CA GLY A 155 2.68 2.79 -5.14
C GLY A 155 3.35 4.00 -4.51
N ASP A 156 3.92 3.89 -3.31
CA ASP A 156 4.77 4.92 -2.74
C ASP A 156 5.88 5.27 -3.73
N SER A 157 6.24 6.55 -3.79
CA SER A 157 7.25 7.07 -4.70
C SER A 157 6.90 6.94 -6.20
N ARG A 158 5.65 6.63 -6.56
CA ARG A 158 5.20 6.47 -7.97
C ARG A 158 5.56 7.68 -8.84
N SER A 159 5.51 8.90 -8.31
CA SER A 159 5.79 10.12 -9.07
C SER A 159 7.21 10.19 -9.66
N ARG A 160 8.11 9.31 -9.19
CA ARG A 160 9.51 9.25 -9.63
C ARG A 160 9.74 8.38 -10.87
N TYR A 161 8.74 7.63 -11.33
CA TYR A 161 8.85 6.88 -12.58
C TYR A 161 8.81 7.81 -13.80
N GLN A 162 9.68 7.54 -14.78
CA GLN A 162 9.65 8.18 -16.09
C GLN A 162 9.62 7.10 -17.19
N PRO A 163 8.62 7.12 -18.10
CA PRO A 163 7.44 8.01 -18.10
C PRO A 163 6.56 7.80 -16.86
N GLN A 164 5.72 8.79 -16.56
CA GLN A 164 4.86 8.73 -15.37
C GLN A 164 3.89 7.54 -15.47
N ALA A 165 3.88 6.69 -14.44
CA ALA A 165 3.03 5.50 -14.39
C ALA A 165 1.60 5.83 -13.93
N GLU A 166 0.66 4.93 -14.22
CA GLU A 166 -0.75 5.09 -13.85
C GLU A 166 -0.97 5.01 -12.33
N GLY A 167 -1.86 5.85 -11.81
CA GLY A 167 -2.33 5.82 -10.41
C GLY A 167 -2.00 7.08 -9.63
N THR A 168 -2.21 7.03 -8.31
CA THR A 168 -1.92 8.14 -7.39
C THR A 168 -0.42 8.48 -7.40
N GLN A 169 -0.08 9.73 -7.68
CA GLN A 169 1.32 10.18 -7.80
C GLN A 169 1.95 10.46 -6.44
N TRP A 170 2.11 9.41 -5.64
CA TRP A 170 2.77 9.49 -4.34
C TRP A 170 4.21 9.99 -4.47
N GLY A 171 4.61 10.89 -3.58
CA GLY A 171 6.02 11.11 -3.24
C GLY A 171 6.53 9.99 -2.32
N ASN A 172 7.55 10.25 -1.51
CA ASN A 172 8.07 9.28 -0.52
C ASN A 172 7.26 9.31 0.80
N THR A 173 5.92 9.34 0.73
CA THR A 173 5.04 9.73 1.86
C THR A 173 3.91 8.75 2.13
N GLY A 174 3.72 7.75 1.28
CA GLY A 174 2.79 6.64 1.43
C GLY A 174 3.33 5.52 2.33
N ILE A 175 4.01 5.89 3.41
CA ILE A 175 4.64 4.99 4.37
C ILE A 175 4.45 5.49 5.79
N GLY A 176 4.39 4.57 6.75
CA GLY A 176 4.56 4.87 8.17
C GLY A 176 5.03 3.64 8.94
N ASN A 177 5.56 3.86 10.14
CA ASN A 177 6.00 2.81 11.06
C ASN A 177 5.28 2.98 12.38
N ALA A 178 4.72 1.89 12.90
CA ALA A 178 3.87 1.92 14.07
C ALA A 178 4.09 0.66 14.92
N GLU A 179 3.72 0.76 16.19
CA GLU A 179 3.58 -0.38 17.09
C GLU A 179 2.21 -1.02 16.87
N TRP A 180 2.19 -2.30 16.57
CA TRP A 180 0.97 -3.07 16.30
C TRP A 180 0.79 -4.14 17.37
N VAL A 181 -0.43 -4.27 17.89
CA VAL A 181 -0.79 -5.33 18.84
C VAL A 181 -1.89 -6.21 18.22
N GLY A 182 -1.63 -7.51 18.23
CA GLY A 182 -2.53 -8.50 17.64
C GLY A 182 -2.16 -9.94 18.00
N THR A 183 -2.94 -10.86 17.45
CA THR A 183 -2.66 -12.31 17.51
C THR A 183 -2.04 -12.77 16.19
N SER A 184 -1.19 -13.79 16.23
CA SER A 184 -0.58 -14.35 15.03
C SER A 184 -1.64 -15.02 14.14
N LEU A 185 -1.59 -14.78 12.82
CA LEU A 185 -2.45 -15.45 11.86
C LEU A 185 -2.25 -16.98 11.91
N LYS A 186 -1.02 -17.43 12.17
CA LYS A 186 -0.66 -18.83 12.40
C LYS A 186 -1.48 -19.47 13.51
N HIS A 187 -1.71 -18.72 14.59
CA HIS A 187 -2.51 -19.21 15.70
C HIS A 187 -3.98 -19.38 15.28
N VAL A 188 -4.55 -18.39 14.59
CA VAL A 188 -5.93 -18.43 14.07
C VAL A 188 -6.11 -19.60 13.09
N MET A 189 -5.17 -19.78 12.16
CA MET A 189 -5.20 -20.88 11.19
C MET A 189 -5.01 -22.25 11.85
N ALA A 190 -4.18 -22.35 12.88
CA ALA A 190 -4.01 -23.58 13.65
C ALA A 190 -5.28 -23.96 14.43
N MET A 191 -6.02 -22.97 14.97
CA MET A 191 -7.32 -23.22 15.60
C MET A 191 -8.36 -23.73 14.60
N ALA A 192 -8.35 -23.21 13.37
CA ALA A 192 -9.27 -23.65 12.32
C ALA A 192 -8.90 -25.02 11.74
N GLY A 193 -7.61 -25.40 11.79
CA GLY A 193 -7.11 -26.65 11.22
C GLY A 193 -7.12 -26.61 9.69
N VAL A 194 -6.20 -25.84 9.09
CA VAL A 194 -6.03 -25.78 7.63
C VAL A 194 -5.76 -27.18 7.07
N GLN A 195 -6.56 -27.63 6.11
CA GLN A 195 -6.41 -28.98 5.54
C GLN A 195 -5.33 -29.01 4.44
N ASP A 196 -4.84 -30.22 4.15
CA ASP A 196 -3.91 -30.47 3.06
C ASP A 196 -4.48 -30.00 1.71
N GLY A 197 -3.63 -29.42 0.86
CA GLY A 197 -4.03 -28.91 -0.45
C GLY A 197 -4.45 -27.43 -0.47
N ALA A 198 -4.49 -26.76 0.68
CA ALA A 198 -4.65 -25.31 0.73
C ALA A 198 -3.54 -24.60 -0.07
N ILE A 199 -3.92 -23.58 -0.84
CA ILE A 199 -3.01 -22.78 -1.68
C ILE A 199 -2.99 -21.34 -1.21
N ASP A 200 -4.16 -20.70 -1.12
CA ASP A 200 -4.30 -19.29 -0.75
C ASP A 200 -5.35 -19.11 0.36
N ILE A 201 -5.26 -17.97 1.04
CA ILE A 201 -6.27 -17.43 1.95
C ILE A 201 -6.82 -16.16 1.31
N VAL A 202 -8.13 -16.11 1.07
CA VAL A 202 -8.82 -14.91 0.59
C VAL A 202 -9.15 -14.03 1.78
N CYS A 203 -8.51 -12.86 1.87
CA CYS A 203 -8.74 -11.87 2.91
C CYS A 203 -9.74 -10.82 2.42
N GLN A 204 -10.92 -10.77 3.04
CA GLN A 204 -12.00 -9.81 2.70
C GLN A 204 -11.95 -8.57 3.59
N GLY A 205 -11.98 -7.39 2.98
CA GLY A 205 -12.23 -6.12 3.65
C GLY A 205 -13.72 -5.80 3.79
N GLY A 206 -14.08 -5.03 4.82
CA GLY A 206 -15.45 -4.61 5.10
C GLY A 206 -15.93 -3.37 4.33
N ASP A 207 -15.12 -2.82 3.42
CA ASP A 207 -15.41 -1.61 2.66
C ASP A 207 -16.31 -1.86 1.44
N PHE A 208 -15.96 -2.82 0.57
CA PHE A 208 -16.79 -3.22 -0.58
C PHE A 208 -16.52 -4.68 -0.99
N GLU A 209 -17.47 -5.28 -1.70
CA GLU A 209 -17.47 -6.72 -2.02
C GLU A 209 -16.17 -7.16 -2.74
N GLU A 210 -15.73 -6.39 -3.73
CA GLU A 210 -14.54 -6.72 -4.52
C GLU A 210 -13.20 -6.44 -3.80
N MET A 211 -13.21 -5.88 -2.57
CA MET A 211 -11.99 -5.64 -1.78
C MET A 211 -11.49 -6.94 -1.13
N GLN A 212 -10.99 -7.82 -2.00
CA GLN A 212 -10.40 -9.10 -1.63
C GLN A 212 -8.93 -9.10 -2.00
N ARG A 213 -8.12 -9.70 -1.14
CA ARG A 213 -6.70 -9.95 -1.41
C ARG A 213 -6.36 -11.39 -1.07
N GLY A 214 -5.85 -12.13 -2.05
CA GLY A 214 -5.28 -13.45 -1.83
C GLY A 214 -3.92 -13.35 -1.17
N LEU A 215 -3.68 -14.18 -0.17
CA LEU A 215 -2.42 -14.38 0.53
C LEU A 215 -2.02 -15.86 0.39
N PRO A 216 -0.82 -16.20 -0.09
CA PRO A 216 -0.37 -17.59 -0.13
C PRO A 216 -0.43 -18.22 1.27
N VAL A 217 -0.95 -19.45 1.38
CA VAL A 217 -1.16 -20.11 2.67
C VAL A 217 0.13 -20.22 3.48
N GLY A 218 1.28 -20.33 2.81
CA GLY A 218 2.61 -20.30 3.42
C GLY A 218 2.83 -19.10 4.34
N MET A 219 2.33 -17.92 3.94
CA MET A 219 2.45 -16.69 4.72
C MET A 219 1.68 -16.73 6.03
N ALA A 220 0.64 -17.56 6.14
CA ALA A 220 -0.07 -17.73 7.40
C ALA A 220 0.73 -18.47 8.45
N TYR A 221 1.82 -19.16 8.07
CA TYR A 221 2.69 -19.87 9.01
C TYR A 221 3.90 -19.04 9.48
N GLU A 222 4.09 -17.86 8.90
CA GLU A 222 5.07 -16.88 9.36
C GLU A 222 4.66 -16.32 10.73
N ASP A 223 5.63 -16.12 11.61
CA ASP A 223 5.38 -15.70 12.98
C ASP A 223 5.01 -14.20 13.11
N ASP A 224 5.23 -13.42 12.05
CA ASP A 224 5.05 -11.96 12.02
C ASP A 224 3.78 -11.49 11.30
N VAL A 225 3.03 -12.38 10.64
CA VAL A 225 1.73 -12.04 10.06
C VAL A 225 0.67 -12.08 11.16
N MET A 226 -0.04 -10.96 11.35
CA MET A 226 -0.91 -10.75 12.50
C MET A 226 -2.31 -10.25 12.14
N VAL A 227 -3.29 -10.67 12.93
CA VAL A 227 -4.61 -10.06 13.02
C VAL A 227 -4.57 -9.04 14.16
N VAL A 228 -4.62 -7.75 13.83
CA VAL A 228 -4.30 -6.65 14.76
C VAL A 228 -5.51 -5.77 15.06
N TRP A 229 -5.61 -5.31 16.32
CA TRP A 229 -6.71 -4.47 16.82
C TRP A 229 -6.25 -3.22 17.58
N GLN A 230 -4.95 -3.03 17.76
CA GLN A 230 -4.37 -1.86 18.40
C GLN A 230 -3.14 -1.36 17.64
N MET A 231 -2.99 -0.04 17.60
CA MET A 231 -1.95 0.69 16.90
C MET A 231 -1.46 1.83 17.80
N ASN A 232 -0.15 1.86 18.08
CA ASN A 232 0.52 2.89 18.90
C ASN A 232 -0.11 3.07 20.29
N GLY A 233 -0.39 1.97 20.99
CA GLY A 233 -1.00 2.03 22.33
C GLY A 233 -2.51 2.31 22.37
N GLU A 234 -3.14 2.55 21.22
CA GLU A 234 -4.57 2.90 21.12
C GLU A 234 -5.36 1.84 20.34
N PRO A 235 -6.70 1.72 20.54
CA PRO A 235 -7.55 0.94 19.65
C PRO A 235 -7.31 1.33 18.19
N LEU A 236 -7.28 0.34 17.29
CA LEU A 236 -6.98 0.55 15.87
C LEU A 236 -7.94 1.60 15.28
N PRO A 237 -7.45 2.75 14.78
CA PRO A 237 -8.32 3.79 14.25
C PRO A 237 -9.14 3.31 13.04
N ALA A 238 -10.38 3.78 12.90
CA ALA A 238 -11.29 3.36 11.82
C ALA A 238 -10.68 3.53 10.42
N LEU A 239 -10.02 4.67 10.15
CA LEU A 239 -9.31 4.92 8.88
C LEU A 239 -8.21 3.89 8.57
N HIS A 240 -7.61 3.32 9.62
CA HIS A 240 -6.51 2.36 9.55
C HIS A 240 -6.98 0.91 9.66
N GLY A 241 -8.30 0.68 9.57
CA GLY A 241 -8.90 -0.64 9.51
C GLY A 241 -9.53 -1.12 10.81
N GLY A 242 -9.77 -0.22 11.77
CA GLY A 242 -10.46 -0.53 13.01
C GLY A 242 -11.84 -1.17 12.78
N PRO A 243 -12.28 -2.12 13.62
CA PRO A 243 -11.62 -2.57 14.85
C PRO A 243 -10.49 -3.60 14.63
N VAL A 244 -10.42 -4.23 13.45
CA VAL A 244 -9.44 -5.28 13.16
C VAL A 244 -8.96 -5.21 11.72
N ARG A 245 -7.65 -5.32 11.50
CA ARG A 245 -7.04 -5.51 10.18
C ARG A 245 -6.11 -6.72 10.17
N LEU A 246 -5.82 -7.20 8.97
CA LEU A 246 -4.63 -8.01 8.74
C LEU A 246 -3.41 -7.08 8.62
N LEU A 247 -2.30 -7.52 9.21
CA LEU A 247 -0.98 -6.95 9.02
C LEU A 247 -0.07 -8.05 8.46
N VAL A 248 0.44 -7.83 7.25
CA VAL A 248 1.43 -8.67 6.58
C VAL A 248 2.70 -7.83 6.46
N PRO A 249 3.61 -7.89 7.45
CA PRO A 249 4.85 -7.12 7.41
C PRO A 249 5.65 -7.47 6.16
N ARG A 250 6.59 -6.59 5.79
CA ARG A 250 7.48 -6.75 4.62
C ARG A 250 6.80 -6.55 3.28
N TRP A 251 5.55 -6.98 3.13
CA TRP A 251 4.82 -6.91 1.87
C TRP A 251 4.23 -5.52 1.62
N GLY A 252 3.97 -5.21 0.35
CA GLY A 252 3.22 -4.02 -0.04
C GLY A 252 1.89 -3.93 0.69
N GLY A 253 1.52 -2.74 1.15
CA GLY A 253 0.43 -2.54 2.10
C GLY A 253 -0.96 -3.02 1.64
N ILE A 254 -1.14 -3.32 0.36
CA ILE A 254 -2.31 -4.01 -0.16
C ILE A 254 -2.54 -5.40 0.48
N ALA A 255 -1.47 -6.09 0.88
CA ALA A 255 -1.55 -7.38 1.55
C ALA A 255 -2.11 -7.28 2.98
N SER A 256 -2.05 -6.09 3.58
CA SER A 256 -2.52 -5.84 4.93
C SER A 256 -3.97 -5.33 4.90
N THR A 257 -4.93 -6.23 4.63
CA THR A 257 -6.36 -5.92 4.47
C THR A 257 -6.95 -5.21 5.69
N LYS A 258 -7.58 -4.05 5.46
CA LYS A 258 -8.27 -3.27 6.50
C LYS A 258 -9.71 -3.74 6.66
N TRP A 259 -10.27 -3.50 7.85
CA TRP A 259 -11.65 -3.88 8.18
C TRP A 259 -11.86 -5.37 7.89
N LEU A 260 -10.95 -6.22 8.37
CA LEU A 260 -10.88 -7.63 8.00
C LEU A 260 -12.15 -8.34 8.50
N THR A 261 -12.94 -8.93 7.61
CA THR A 261 -14.20 -9.61 7.98
C THR A 261 -14.17 -11.10 7.71
N SER A 262 -13.37 -11.56 6.73
CA SER A 262 -13.30 -12.97 6.37
C SER A 262 -11.89 -13.41 5.97
N LEU A 263 -11.55 -14.64 6.33
CA LEU A 263 -10.37 -15.40 5.91
C LEU A 263 -10.87 -16.75 5.37
N GLU A 264 -10.99 -16.86 4.05
CA GLU A 264 -11.43 -18.10 3.39
C GLU A 264 -10.23 -18.85 2.83
N VAL A 265 -9.98 -20.06 3.33
CA VAL A 265 -8.89 -20.91 2.85
C VAL A 265 -9.35 -21.67 1.60
N ILE A 266 -8.58 -21.59 0.52
CA ILE A 266 -8.94 -22.20 -0.78
C ILE A 266 -7.82 -23.08 -1.34
N ASP A 267 -8.17 -24.02 -2.21
CA ASP A 267 -7.27 -24.98 -2.87
C ASP A 267 -6.78 -24.51 -4.25
N THR A 268 -6.98 -23.24 -4.57
CA THR A 268 -6.60 -22.62 -5.83
C THR A 268 -5.91 -21.28 -5.59
N GLN A 269 -5.12 -20.82 -6.56
CA GLN A 269 -4.58 -19.46 -6.52
C GLN A 269 -5.71 -18.45 -6.71
N PHE A 270 -5.83 -17.49 -5.79
CA PHE A 270 -6.84 -16.45 -5.87
C PHE A 270 -6.47 -15.42 -6.95
N ALA A 271 -7.38 -15.22 -7.92
CA ALA A 271 -7.18 -14.36 -9.08
C ALA A 271 -8.12 -13.15 -9.14
N GLY A 272 -8.51 -12.60 -7.99
CA GLY A 272 -9.34 -11.39 -7.93
C GLY A 272 -8.65 -10.13 -8.49
N PRO A 273 -9.38 -9.02 -8.70
CA PRO A 273 -8.86 -7.82 -9.37
C PRO A 273 -7.59 -7.24 -8.74
N PHE A 274 -7.44 -7.32 -7.42
CA PHE A 274 -6.25 -6.84 -6.69
C PHE A 274 -5.11 -7.89 -6.58
N ASN A 275 -5.25 -9.03 -7.25
CA ASN A 275 -4.22 -10.07 -7.38
C ASN A 275 -3.78 -10.25 -8.84
N SER A 276 -4.64 -9.97 -9.82
CA SER A 276 -4.39 -10.26 -11.24
C SER A 276 -4.36 -9.02 -12.15
N GLU A 277 -5.08 -7.95 -11.82
CA GLU A 277 -5.16 -6.74 -12.66
C GLU A 277 -4.42 -5.53 -12.04
N SER A 278 -4.53 -5.38 -10.73
CA SER A 278 -3.88 -4.35 -9.92
C SER A 278 -2.92 -5.00 -8.92
N TYR A 279 -1.92 -4.23 -8.47
CA TYR A 279 -0.86 -4.73 -7.58
C TYR A 279 -0.10 -5.93 -8.14
N VAL A 280 0.10 -5.90 -9.46
CA VAL A 280 1.01 -6.74 -10.22
C VAL A 280 2.03 -5.85 -10.93
N ILE A 281 3.25 -6.35 -11.10
CA ILE A 281 4.30 -5.70 -11.87
C ILE A 281 4.04 -6.01 -13.34
N ILE A 282 3.76 -4.97 -14.13
CA ILE A 282 3.57 -5.05 -15.58
C ILE A 282 4.76 -4.36 -16.25
N ASP A 283 5.54 -5.11 -17.03
CA ASP A 283 6.72 -4.56 -17.71
C ASP A 283 6.36 -3.68 -18.92
N GLU A 284 7.38 -3.17 -19.61
CA GLU A 284 7.24 -2.34 -20.81
C GLU A 284 6.60 -3.07 -22.01
N ASN A 285 6.56 -4.40 -21.99
CA ASN A 285 5.98 -5.24 -23.04
C ASN A 285 4.55 -5.70 -22.69
N GLU A 286 3.94 -5.08 -21.67
CA GLU A 286 2.60 -5.41 -21.15
C GLU A 286 2.48 -6.81 -20.54
N PHE A 287 3.61 -7.44 -20.17
CA PHE A 287 3.58 -8.73 -19.49
C PHE A 287 3.45 -8.56 -17.98
N VAL A 288 2.54 -9.33 -17.38
CA VAL A 288 2.47 -9.51 -15.93
C VAL A 288 3.66 -10.35 -15.49
N VAL A 289 4.60 -9.73 -14.77
CA VAL A 289 5.83 -10.38 -14.30
C VAL A 289 5.59 -11.16 -13.00
N ARG A 290 4.96 -10.50 -12.02
CA ARG A 290 4.66 -11.07 -10.69
C ARG A 290 3.70 -10.17 -9.90
N PRO A 291 3.01 -10.67 -8.86
CA PRO A 291 2.33 -9.83 -7.89
C PRO A 291 3.31 -8.93 -7.10
N VAL A 292 2.77 -7.86 -6.54
CA VAL A 292 3.46 -7.06 -5.52
C VAL A 292 3.44 -7.83 -4.20
N GLU A 293 4.63 -8.11 -3.69
CA GLU A 293 4.92 -8.85 -2.46
C GLU A 293 5.89 -8.01 -1.61
N GLU A 294 7.09 -8.51 -1.27
CA GLU A 294 8.06 -7.82 -0.42
C GLU A 294 8.51 -6.48 -0.99
N TRP A 295 8.67 -5.51 -0.08
CA TRP A 295 9.34 -4.26 -0.33
C TRP A 295 10.85 -4.46 -0.50
N PRO A 296 11.44 -4.03 -1.62
CA PRO A 296 12.90 -4.01 -1.74
C PRO A 296 13.52 -2.96 -0.80
N VAL A 297 14.81 -3.13 -0.48
CA VAL A 297 15.54 -2.20 0.40
C VAL A 297 15.45 -0.75 -0.10
N LYS A 298 15.15 0.17 0.81
CA LYS A 298 14.89 1.57 0.50
C LYS A 298 15.33 2.48 1.64
N SER A 299 15.80 3.67 1.29
CA SER A 299 16.06 4.76 2.23
C SER A 299 15.63 6.09 1.65
N VAL A 300 15.31 7.02 2.54
CA VAL A 300 14.88 8.39 2.21
C VAL A 300 15.44 9.34 3.26
N ILE A 301 16.09 10.41 2.80
CA ILE A 301 16.42 11.58 3.62
C ILE A 301 15.14 12.39 3.83
N THR A 302 14.83 12.69 5.09
CA THR A 302 13.63 13.43 5.49
C THR A 302 13.96 14.82 6.01
N ARG A 303 15.21 15.02 6.47
CA ARG A 303 15.76 16.33 6.82
C ARG A 303 17.20 16.45 6.30
N PRO A 304 17.55 17.56 5.64
CA PRO A 304 16.66 18.63 5.20
C PRO A 304 15.61 18.15 4.19
N GLU A 305 14.48 18.86 4.11
CA GLU A 305 13.48 18.63 3.06
C GLU A 305 14.02 19.12 1.70
N PRO A 306 13.51 18.60 0.56
CA PRO A 306 13.85 19.12 -0.76
C PRO A 306 13.68 20.64 -0.84
N ASP A 307 14.64 21.31 -1.48
CA ASP A 307 14.70 22.77 -1.66
C ASP A 307 14.80 23.62 -0.38
N ALA A 308 15.02 23.00 0.79
CA ALA A 308 15.18 23.70 2.05
C ALA A 308 16.37 24.70 2.02
N GLN A 309 16.13 25.89 2.56
CA GLN A 309 17.17 26.92 2.70
C GLN A 309 17.90 26.72 4.02
N LEU A 310 19.18 26.34 3.95
CA LEU A 310 20.02 26.08 5.12
C LEU A 310 21.05 27.18 5.32
N THR A 311 21.47 27.37 6.57
CA THR A 311 22.67 28.17 6.85
C THR A 311 23.89 27.30 6.56
N ALA A 312 24.83 27.81 5.76
CA ALA A 312 26.10 27.13 5.51
C ALA A 312 26.85 26.87 6.83
N GLY A 313 27.56 25.75 6.91
CA GLY A 313 28.22 25.26 8.11
C GLY A 313 27.52 24.01 8.71
N PRO A 314 27.64 23.79 10.02
CA PRO A 314 27.14 22.56 10.66
C PRO A 314 25.63 22.38 10.53
N ASN A 315 25.23 21.29 9.88
CA ASN A 315 23.87 20.80 9.72
C ASN A 315 23.81 19.29 10.02
N THR A 316 22.61 18.74 10.10
CA THR A 316 22.38 17.29 10.24
C THR A 316 21.53 16.81 9.08
N VAL A 317 21.93 15.69 8.47
CA VAL A 317 21.12 14.95 7.53
C VAL A 317 20.52 13.76 8.27
N MET A 318 19.20 13.62 8.22
CA MET A 318 18.43 12.57 8.89
C MET A 318 17.50 11.89 7.89
N GLY A 319 17.29 10.60 8.07
CA GLY A 319 16.33 9.86 7.28
C GLY A 319 15.97 8.50 7.87
N PHE A 320 15.18 7.75 7.11
CA PHE A 320 14.77 6.40 7.44
C PHE A 320 15.21 5.41 6.37
N ALA A 321 15.49 4.18 6.78
CA ALA A 321 15.79 3.07 5.89
C ALA A 321 15.05 1.80 6.33
N TRP A 322 14.62 0.98 5.38
CA TRP A 322 13.88 -0.25 5.65
C TRP A 322 14.04 -1.26 4.51
N SER A 323 13.70 -2.52 4.80
CA SER A 323 13.63 -3.58 3.80
C SER A 323 12.55 -4.58 4.17
N GLY A 324 11.82 -5.06 3.16
CA GLY A 324 10.95 -6.23 3.31
C GLY A 324 11.74 -7.53 3.43
N TYR A 325 13.03 -7.56 3.08
CA TYR A 325 13.82 -8.79 3.15
C TYR A 325 14.49 -8.99 4.51
N GLY A 326 14.57 -7.97 5.35
CA GLY A 326 15.18 -8.09 6.68
C GLY A 326 15.57 -6.76 7.31
N GLY A 327 16.39 -6.83 8.36
CA GLY A 327 16.96 -5.65 9.02
C GLY A 327 17.95 -4.87 8.13
N ILE A 328 18.03 -3.55 8.33
CA ILE A 328 19.01 -2.70 7.67
C ILE A 328 20.35 -2.83 8.39
N THR A 329 21.41 -3.19 7.65
CA THR A 329 22.75 -3.37 8.21
C THR A 329 23.64 -2.15 8.01
N ARG A 330 23.33 -1.32 7.01
CA ARG A 330 24.16 -0.14 6.67
C ARG A 330 23.33 0.88 5.90
N VAL A 331 23.60 2.15 6.17
CA VAL A 331 23.16 3.27 5.34
C VAL A 331 24.37 4.10 4.98
N GLU A 332 24.46 4.51 3.72
CA GLU A 332 25.44 5.49 3.26
C GLU A 332 24.72 6.77 2.82
N VAL A 333 25.35 7.92 3.05
CA VAL A 333 24.89 9.23 2.60
C VAL A 333 25.94 9.87 1.72
N SER A 334 25.49 10.46 0.62
CA SER A 334 26.28 11.35 -0.22
C SER A 334 25.75 12.77 -0.07
N THR A 335 26.67 13.73 -0.09
CA THR A 335 26.35 15.17 -0.06
C THR A 335 26.83 15.90 -1.33
N ASP A 336 27.22 15.14 -2.36
CA ASP A 336 27.81 15.62 -3.62
C ASP A 336 27.17 14.99 -4.87
N GLY A 337 25.89 14.61 -4.78
CA GLY A 337 25.15 14.00 -5.90
C GLY A 337 25.51 12.54 -6.18
N GLY A 338 26.17 11.86 -5.23
CA GLY A 338 26.57 10.46 -5.34
C GLY A 338 27.96 10.27 -5.94
N ALA A 339 28.80 11.31 -6.00
CA ALA A 339 30.19 11.16 -6.39
C ALA A 339 31.00 10.46 -5.28
N THR A 340 30.70 10.74 -4.02
CA THR A 340 31.24 10.02 -2.86
C THR A 340 30.14 9.70 -1.85
N TYR A 341 30.33 8.59 -1.13
CA TYR A 341 29.42 8.11 -0.08
C TYR A 341 30.20 7.91 1.21
N ALA A 342 29.60 8.29 2.33
CA ALA A 342 30.10 8.03 3.68
C ALA A 342 29.06 7.25 4.48
N ASP A 343 29.53 6.43 5.43
CA ASP A 343 28.64 5.71 6.33
C ASP A 343 27.82 6.68 7.20
N ALA A 344 26.51 6.46 7.26
CA ALA A 344 25.60 7.16 8.13
C ALA A 344 25.26 6.27 9.34
N PRO A 345 25.57 6.70 10.57
CA PRO A 345 25.17 6.00 11.78
C PRO A 345 23.67 5.72 11.84
N ILE A 346 23.30 4.46 12.11
CA ILE A 346 21.95 4.08 12.54
C ILE A 346 21.83 4.45 14.02
N VAL A 347 20.93 5.37 14.34
CA VAL A 347 20.77 5.94 15.69
C VAL A 347 19.58 5.36 16.46
N GLU A 348 18.59 4.81 15.75
CA GLU A 348 17.44 4.12 16.35
C GLU A 348 17.00 2.93 15.46
N GLU A 349 16.61 1.83 16.10
CA GLU A 349 16.05 0.63 15.45
C GLU A 349 15.05 -0.10 16.38
N ALA A 350 14.12 -0.86 15.80
CA ALA A 350 13.12 -1.64 16.53
C ALA A 350 12.92 -3.04 15.92
N GLY A 351 14.01 -3.66 15.44
CA GLY A 351 14.01 -4.99 14.85
C GLY A 351 13.77 -5.02 13.33
N PRO A 352 13.83 -6.22 12.71
CA PRO A 352 13.93 -6.39 11.25
C PRO A 352 12.63 -6.16 10.47
N ARG A 353 11.55 -5.75 11.14
CA ARG A 353 10.27 -5.36 10.53
C ARG A 353 9.99 -3.88 10.60
N SER A 354 10.72 -3.16 11.45
CA SER A 354 10.67 -1.71 11.54
C SER A 354 11.59 -1.10 10.48
N TRP A 355 11.37 0.17 10.16
CA TRP A 355 12.47 0.98 9.62
C TRP A 355 13.52 1.27 10.70
N VAL A 356 14.68 1.75 10.29
CA VAL A 356 15.72 2.33 11.15
C VAL A 356 15.82 3.82 10.87
N ARG A 357 16.29 4.59 11.86
CA ARG A 357 16.60 6.01 11.70
C ARG A 357 18.11 6.19 11.59
N PHE A 358 18.57 6.94 10.59
CA PHE A 358 19.98 7.28 10.43
C PHE A 358 20.19 8.80 10.53
N GLU A 359 21.35 9.19 11.04
CA GLU A 359 21.77 10.59 11.13
C GLU A 359 23.25 10.76 10.83
N VAL A 360 23.59 11.77 10.05
CA VAL A 360 24.98 12.16 9.78
C VAL A 360 25.16 13.66 9.96
N ALA A 361 26.23 14.04 10.65
CA ALA A 361 26.66 15.43 10.74
C ALA A 361 27.24 15.86 9.39
N TRP A 362 26.80 17.01 8.90
CA TRP A 362 27.16 17.53 7.59
C TRP A 362 27.57 18.99 7.70
N ASP A 363 28.80 19.30 7.29
CA ASP A 363 29.25 20.70 7.13
C ASP A 363 28.80 21.20 5.76
N ALA A 364 27.63 21.83 5.71
CA ALA A 364 26.98 22.24 4.47
C ALA A 364 27.76 23.37 3.78
N PRO A 365 28.17 23.22 2.52
CA PRO A 365 28.85 24.28 1.79
C PRO A 365 27.88 25.43 1.49
N ALA A 366 28.43 26.60 1.17
CA ALA A 366 27.63 27.65 0.56
C ALA A 366 27.25 27.25 -0.88
N GLY A 367 25.96 27.40 -1.22
CA GLY A 367 25.43 27.06 -2.54
C GLY A 367 24.55 25.81 -2.52
N PRO A 368 24.11 25.33 -3.70
CA PRO A 368 23.29 24.13 -3.80
C PRO A 368 24.09 22.86 -3.44
N ALA A 369 23.42 21.91 -2.81
CA ALA A 369 23.94 20.57 -2.53
C ALA A 369 22.89 19.53 -2.89
N ALA A 370 23.34 18.37 -3.37
CA ALA A 370 22.50 17.24 -3.73
C ALA A 370 22.78 16.10 -2.74
N LEU A 371 21.76 15.73 -1.96
CA LEU A 371 21.89 14.74 -0.89
C LEU A 371 21.30 13.41 -1.34
N ARG A 372 22.01 12.30 -1.16
CA ARG A 372 21.51 10.97 -1.54
C ARG A 372 21.70 10.00 -0.39
N SER A 373 20.76 9.09 -0.19
CA SER A 373 20.93 7.97 0.75
C SER A 373 20.81 6.62 0.06
N ARG A 374 21.60 5.64 0.51
CA ARG A 374 21.59 4.27 0.02
C ARG A 374 21.60 3.30 1.20
N ALA A 375 20.63 2.40 1.25
CA ALA A 375 20.57 1.35 2.28
C ALA A 375 21.01 -0.02 1.78
N TYR A 376 21.47 -0.82 2.73
CA TYR A 376 21.87 -2.22 2.59
C TYR A 376 21.15 -3.04 3.67
N ASP A 377 20.64 -4.20 3.31
CA ASP A 377 19.98 -5.11 4.26
C ASP A 377 20.78 -6.38 4.56
N GLU A 378 20.33 -7.12 5.56
CA GLU A 378 20.97 -8.36 6.02
C GLU A 378 20.96 -9.50 4.99
N SER A 379 20.12 -9.40 3.96
CA SER A 379 20.10 -10.36 2.83
C SER A 379 21.17 -10.03 1.77
N GLY A 380 21.87 -8.92 1.92
CA GLY A 380 22.88 -8.43 0.98
C GLY A 380 22.31 -7.62 -0.18
N LEU A 381 21.02 -7.26 -0.13
CA LEU A 381 20.43 -6.37 -1.12
C LEU A 381 20.90 -4.94 -0.88
N VAL A 382 21.04 -4.20 -1.98
CA VAL A 382 21.49 -2.81 -2.00
C VAL A 382 20.47 -1.98 -2.75
N GLN A 383 20.16 -0.79 -2.22
CA GLN A 383 19.27 0.14 -2.88
C GLN A 383 19.87 0.59 -4.22
N PRO A 384 19.18 0.36 -5.36
CA PRO A 384 19.74 0.61 -6.68
C PRO A 384 19.67 2.09 -7.07
N ASP A 385 20.52 2.54 -7.99
CA ASP A 385 20.42 3.92 -8.53
C ASP A 385 19.21 4.11 -9.46
N THR A 386 18.76 3.02 -10.10
CA THR A 386 17.62 3.03 -11.02
C THR A 386 16.77 1.78 -10.82
N VAL A 387 15.48 1.90 -11.06
CA VAL A 387 14.55 0.75 -11.10
C VAL A 387 13.97 0.60 -12.50
N PRO A 388 13.72 -0.64 -12.97
CA PRO A 388 12.97 -0.85 -14.20
C PRO A 388 11.59 -0.20 -14.12
N TRP A 389 11.19 0.47 -15.19
CA TRP A 389 9.83 1.00 -15.28
C TRP A 389 8.81 -0.14 -15.26
N ASN A 390 7.67 0.11 -14.60
CA ASN A 390 6.50 -0.77 -14.68
C ASN A 390 5.22 0.06 -14.79
N ALA A 391 4.22 -0.44 -15.52
CA ALA A 391 3.06 0.34 -15.94
C ALA A 391 2.21 0.91 -14.80
N LYS A 392 2.25 0.26 -13.63
CA LYS A 392 1.51 0.65 -12.43
C LYS A 392 2.33 1.41 -11.40
N GLY A 393 3.62 1.62 -11.68
CA GLY A 393 4.55 2.41 -10.88
C GLY A 393 4.67 1.92 -9.44
N TYR A 394 4.78 0.60 -9.26
CA TYR A 394 4.94 -0.01 -7.95
C TYR A 394 6.41 -0.20 -7.57
N LEU A 395 6.68 -0.33 -6.27
CA LEU A 395 7.97 -0.74 -5.70
C LEU A 395 9.15 0.16 -6.12
N MET A 396 8.92 1.46 -6.24
CA MET A 396 10.01 2.42 -6.48
C MET A 396 10.90 2.49 -5.24
N ASN A 397 12.13 1.97 -5.39
CA ASN A 397 13.17 2.04 -4.36
C ASN A 397 14.49 2.61 -4.87
N ALA A 398 14.54 3.23 -6.05
CA ALA A 398 15.77 3.87 -6.51
C ALA A 398 16.30 4.87 -5.47
N VAL A 399 17.61 5.04 -5.38
CA VAL A 399 18.25 6.09 -4.58
C VAL A 399 17.59 7.42 -4.91
N TYR A 400 17.13 8.11 -3.87
CA TYR A 400 16.52 9.44 -3.97
C TYR A 400 17.60 10.51 -3.81
N GLU A 401 17.46 11.59 -4.56
CA GLU A 401 18.28 12.80 -4.48
C GLU A 401 17.42 13.98 -4.02
#